data_AF-A0A2M7SPW3-F1
#
_entry.id   AF-A0A2M7SPW3-F1
#
_cell.length_a   1.000
_cell.length_b   1.000
_cell.length_c   1.000
_cell.angle_alpha   90.00
_cell.angle_beta   90.00
_cell.angle_gamma   90.00
#
_symmetry.space_group_name_H-M   'P 1'
#
loop_
_entity.id
_entity.type
_entity.pdbx_description
1 polymer ?
#
loop_
_entity_poly.entity_id
_entity_poly.type
_entity_poly.pdbx_seq_one_letter_code
_entity_poly.pdbx_strand_id
1 'polypeptide(L)'
;MNLRCSYCQTMFALSRETILAALGQMEVEGLHHYDAHCPRCRRANSMSRDRLEKAYPGWREALKEMQKQAAKAEKEQAAAVEEKPAEVEAKPVAVKAKAPARSEAAKKPAAAAKASPAPKTEKPSPKGKKPAA
;
A
#
# COMPACT_ATOMS: atom_id res chain seq x y z
N MET A 1 10.52 -1.61 -12.59
CA MET A 1 9.91 -2.90 -12.98
C MET A 1 8.51 -2.67 -13.53
N ASN A 2 8.08 -3.37 -14.59
CA ASN A 2 6.70 -3.28 -15.11
C ASN A 2 5.78 -4.31 -14.45
N LEU A 3 4.60 -3.85 -14.03
CA LEU A 3 3.59 -4.65 -13.33
C LEU A 3 2.22 -4.49 -13.98
N ARG A 4 1.48 -5.60 -14.08
CA ARG A 4 0.08 -5.64 -14.49
C ARG A 4 -0.82 -5.61 -13.26
N CYS A 5 -1.74 -4.65 -13.19
CA CYS A 5 -2.77 -4.67 -12.15
C CYS A 5 -3.66 -5.90 -12.29
N SER A 6 -3.82 -6.69 -11.21
CA SER A 6 -4.69 -7.88 -11.19
C SER A 6 -6.17 -7.55 -11.36
N TYR A 7 -6.58 -6.32 -11.06
CA TYR A 7 -7.96 -5.87 -11.18
C TYR A 7 -8.24 -5.26 -12.56
N CYS A 8 -7.71 -4.06 -12.83
CA CYS A 8 -8.05 -3.32 -14.06
C CYS A 8 -7.13 -3.63 -15.25
N GLN A 9 -6.18 -4.57 -15.10
CA GLN A 9 -5.27 -5.03 -16.15
C GLN A 9 -4.35 -3.94 -16.72
N THR A 10 -4.34 -2.74 -16.16
CA THR A 10 -3.45 -1.65 -16.57
C THR A 10 -1.99 -1.99 -16.25
N MET A 11 -1.09 -1.80 -17.22
CA MET A 11 0.35 -1.86 -16.98
C MET A 11 0.80 -0.58 -16.29
N PHE A 12 1.64 -0.70 -15.28
CA PHE A 12 2.32 0.44 -14.67
C PHE A 12 3.73 0.05 -14.24
N ALA A 13 4.62 1.03 -14.19
CA ALA A 13 6.00 0.83 -13.77
C ALA A 13 6.16 1.23 -12.30
N LEU A 14 6.88 0.40 -11.55
CA LEU A 14 7.46 0.76 -10.27
C LEU A 14 8.84 1.38 -10.51
N SER A 15 9.02 2.59 -9.99
CA SER A 15 10.30 3.32 -10.03
C SER A 15 11.35 2.62 -9.16
N ARG A 16 12.63 2.91 -9.41
CA ARG A 16 13.75 2.39 -8.60
C ARG A 16 13.59 2.78 -7.13
N GLU A 17 13.28 4.04 -6.88
CA GLU A 17 13.11 4.59 -5.53
C GLU A 17 11.98 3.88 -4.78
N THR A 18 10.85 3.66 -5.45
CA THR A 18 9.71 2.92 -4.86
C THR A 18 10.10 1.49 -4.51
N ILE A 19 10.88 0.81 -5.35
CA ILE A 19 11.34 -0.56 -5.08
C ILE A 19 12.30 -0.60 -3.88
N LEU A 20 13.25 0.34 -3.80
CA LEU A 20 14.19 0.44 -2.69
C LEU A 20 13.47 0.75 -1.38
N ALA A 21 12.54 1.72 -1.38
CA ALA A 21 11.74 2.05 -0.22
C ALA A 21 10.89 0.85 0.24
N ALA A 22 10.25 0.14 -0.70
CA ALA A 22 9.50 -1.08 -0.41
C ALA A 22 10.37 -2.16 0.24
N LEU A 23 11.53 -2.47 -0.35
CA LEU A 23 12.44 -3.47 0.21
C LEU A 23 12.98 -3.07 1.59
N GLY A 24 13.26 -1.79 1.81
CA GLY A 24 13.66 -1.26 3.11
C GLY A 24 12.57 -1.39 4.18
N GLN A 25 11.32 -1.00 3.86
CA GLN A 25 10.18 -1.20 4.76
C GLN A 25 9.96 -2.68 5.07
N MET A 26 9.96 -3.53 4.05
CA MET A 26 9.77 -4.97 4.23
C MET A 26 10.85 -5.60 5.10
N GLU A 27 12.09 -5.11 5.03
CA GLU A 27 13.17 -5.58 5.90
C GLU A 27 12.98 -5.14 7.36
N VAL A 28 12.61 -3.88 7.60
CA VAL A 28 12.37 -3.35 8.95
C VAL A 28 11.15 -4.00 9.61
N GLU A 29 10.07 -4.17 8.85
CA GLU A 29 8.80 -4.69 9.34
C GLU A 29 8.72 -6.23 9.26
N GLY A 30 9.71 -6.90 8.65
CA GLY A 30 9.70 -8.35 8.47
C GLY A 30 8.62 -8.86 7.50
N LEU A 31 8.20 -8.04 6.54
CA LEU A 31 7.14 -8.38 5.59
C LEU A 31 7.65 -9.23 4.42
N HIS A 32 6.81 -10.14 3.95
CA HIS A 32 7.05 -10.94 2.75
C HIS A 32 6.43 -10.35 1.47
N HIS A 33 5.47 -9.44 1.62
CA HIS A 33 4.75 -8.80 0.52
C HIS A 33 4.72 -7.28 0.68
N TYR A 34 4.75 -6.57 -0.45
CA TYR A 34 4.54 -5.14 -0.55
C TYR A 34 3.32 -4.84 -1.42
N ASP A 35 2.49 -3.89 -0.99
CA ASP A 35 1.27 -3.51 -1.71
C ASP A 35 1.52 -2.35 -2.68
N ALA A 36 1.78 -2.70 -3.94
CA ALA A 36 1.92 -1.74 -5.03
C ALA A 36 0.55 -1.23 -5.49
N HIS A 37 0.26 0.05 -5.28
CA HIS A 37 -1.02 0.65 -5.65
C HIS A 37 -1.06 1.01 -7.14
N CYS A 38 -2.10 0.56 -7.86
CA CYS A 38 -2.26 0.89 -9.27
C CYS A 38 -2.63 2.36 -9.47
N PRO A 39 -1.98 3.12 -10.38
CA PRO A 39 -2.31 4.52 -10.61
C PRO A 39 -3.70 4.73 -11.24
N ARG A 40 -4.29 3.70 -11.86
CA ARG A 40 -5.58 3.79 -12.55
C ARG A 40 -6.76 3.50 -11.62
N CYS A 41 -6.73 2.36 -10.93
CA CYS A 41 -7.84 1.92 -10.08
C CYS A 41 -7.55 1.96 -8.58
N ARG A 42 -6.32 2.35 -8.17
CA ARG A 42 -5.87 2.43 -6.77
C ARG A 42 -5.96 1.14 -5.96
N ARG A 43 -6.25 0.00 -6.60
CA ARG A 43 -6.22 -1.32 -5.97
C ARG A 43 -4.77 -1.70 -5.62
N ALA A 44 -4.58 -2.25 -4.43
CA ALA A 44 -3.33 -2.85 -4.02
C ALA A 44 -3.03 -4.10 -4.86
N ASN A 45 -1.80 -4.22 -5.31
CA ASN A 45 -1.25 -5.37 -5.99
C ASN A 45 -0.10 -5.91 -5.16
N SER A 46 -0.32 -7.07 -4.51
CA SER A 46 0.66 -7.69 -3.63
C SER A 46 1.85 -8.20 -4.41
N MET A 47 3.04 -7.75 -4.04
CA MET A 47 4.31 -8.10 -4.66
C MET A 47 5.18 -8.82 -3.65
N SER A 48 5.63 -10.04 -3.96
CA SER A 48 6.54 -10.77 -3.08
C SER A 48 7.91 -10.10 -3.02
N ARG A 49 8.58 -10.25 -1.87
CA ARG A 49 9.96 -9.77 -1.66
C ARG A 49 10.90 -10.25 -2.75
N ASP A 50 10.91 -11.56 -3.02
CA ASP A 50 11.75 -12.19 -4.04
C ASP A 50 11.60 -11.54 -5.42
N ARG A 51 10.37 -11.14 -5.79
CA ARG A 51 10.12 -10.46 -7.08
C ARG A 51 10.73 -9.07 -7.12
N LEU A 52 10.69 -8.33 -6.02
CA LEU A 52 11.33 -7.01 -5.89
C LEU A 52 12.86 -7.15 -5.88
N GLU A 53 13.40 -8.16 -5.19
CA GLU A 53 14.85 -8.42 -5.11
C GLU A 53 15.42 -8.82 -6.47
N LYS A 54 14.71 -9.65 -7.25
CA LYS A 54 15.10 -9.98 -8.63
C LYS A 54 15.05 -8.78 -9.57
N ALA A 55 14.11 -7.86 -9.35
CA ALA A 55 14.00 -6.66 -10.15
C ALA A 55 15.13 -5.65 -9.87
N TYR A 56 15.75 -5.74 -8.69
CA TYR A 56 16.82 -4.84 -8.29
C TYR A 56 17.88 -5.58 -7.43
N PRO A 57 18.82 -6.31 -8.08
CA PRO A 57 19.93 -6.93 -7.36
C PRO A 57 20.81 -5.84 -6.73
N GLY A 58 21.41 -6.13 -5.57
CA GLY A 58 22.24 -5.15 -4.83
C GLY A 58 21.45 -4.06 -4.10
N TRP A 59 20.13 -4.24 -3.89
CA TRP A 59 19.26 -3.25 -3.25
C TRP A 59 19.73 -2.78 -1.85
N ARG A 60 20.42 -3.64 -1.09
CA ARG A 60 20.96 -3.33 0.24
C ARG A 60 22.01 -2.21 0.19
N GLU A 61 22.87 -2.22 -0.82
CA GLU A 61 23.91 -1.21 -0.99
C GLU A 61 23.32 0.11 -1.44
N ALA A 62 22.38 0.05 -2.39
CA ALA A 62 21.64 1.21 -2.85
C ALA A 62 20.84 1.88 -1.72
N LEU A 63 20.25 1.11 -0.80
CA LEU A 63 19.60 1.66 0.39
C LEU A 63 20.59 2.39 1.31
N LYS A 64 21.76 1.82 1.57
CA LYS A 64 22.80 2.49 2.37
C LYS A 64 23.27 3.78 1.72
N GLU A 65 23.44 3.79 0.40
CA GLU A 65 23.81 4.99 -0.35
C GLU A 65 22.71 6.07 -0.27
N MET A 66 21.45 5.70 -0.49
CA MET A 66 20.29 6.57 -0.31
C MET A 66 20.24 7.18 1.10
N GLN A 67 20.47 6.38 2.14
CA GLN A 67 20.50 6.87 3.52
C GLN A 67 21.66 7.84 3.79
N LYS A 68 22.85 7.58 3.23
CA LYS A 68 24.00 8.50 3.33
C LYS A 68 23.70 9.82 2.63
N GLN A 69 23.07 9.78 1.46
CA GLN A 69 22.66 10.97 0.72
C GLN A 69 21.58 11.75 1.47
N ALA A 70 20.58 11.08 2.03
CA ALA A 70 19.55 11.69 2.87
C ALA A 70 20.17 12.36 4.11
N ALA A 71 21.09 11.69 4.81
CA ALA A 71 21.78 12.25 5.97
C ALA A 71 22.67 13.46 5.60
N LYS A 72 23.28 13.46 4.40
CA LYS A 72 24.04 14.61 3.91
C LYS A 72 23.13 15.78 3.55
N ALA A 73 22.01 15.51 2.87
CA ALA A 73 21.02 16.51 2.50
C ALA A 73 20.36 17.15 3.73
N GLU A 74 20.09 16.37 4.79
CA GLU A 74 19.56 16.89 6.05
C GLU A 74 20.53 17.84 6.75
N LYS A 75 21.84 17.51 6.76
CA LYS A 75 22.89 18.40 7.29
C LYS A 75 23.02 19.70 6.51
N GLU A 76 22.86 19.66 5.18
CA GLU A 76 22.93 20.84 4.32
C GLU A 76 21.66 21.72 4.45
N GLN A 77 20.49 21.11 4.63
CA GLN A 77 19.23 21.83 4.88
C GLN A 77 19.18 22.44 6.29
N ALA A 78 19.77 21.79 7.30
CA ALA A 78 19.91 22.37 8.64
C ALA A 78 20.81 23.62 8.66
N ALA A 79 21.85 23.66 7.82
CA ALA A 79 22.72 24.83 7.68
C ALA A 79 22.07 26.00 6.91
N ALA A 80 21.06 25.73 6.07
CA ALA A 80 20.36 26.75 5.28
C ALA A 80 19.17 27.41 6.01
N VAL A 81 18.71 26.85 7.14
CA VAL A 81 17.57 27.37 7.91
C VAL A 81 17.99 28.38 9.00
N GLU A 82 19.29 28.54 9.28
CA GLU A 82 19.79 29.49 10.31
C GLU A 82 19.97 30.94 9.81
N GLU A 83 19.79 31.23 8.50
CA GLU A 83 19.87 32.59 7.93
C GLU A 83 18.59 32.99 7.19
N LYS A 84 17.46 33.14 7.90
CA LYS A 84 16.40 34.16 7.66
C LYS A 84 15.20 34.00 8.62
N PRO A 85 15.15 34.77 9.72
CA PRO A 85 13.90 35.10 10.38
C PRO A 85 13.56 36.58 10.11
N ALA A 86 12.61 36.83 9.21
CA ALA A 86 11.82 38.08 9.10
C ALA A 86 10.69 37.79 8.10
N GLU A 87 9.48 37.52 8.59
CA GLU A 87 8.41 38.52 8.75
C GLU A 87 7.31 38.25 7.71
N VAL A 88 6.23 37.57 8.11
CA VAL A 88 4.86 38.01 7.78
C VAL A 88 3.95 37.59 8.95
N GLU A 89 3.70 38.57 9.80
CA GLU A 89 2.63 38.60 10.78
C GLU A 89 1.29 38.90 10.06
N ALA A 90 0.17 38.57 10.74
CA ALA A 90 -1.23 38.90 10.44
C ALA A 90 -1.93 38.05 9.34
N LYS A 91 -3.13 37.49 9.52
CA LYS A 91 -4.17 37.57 10.55
C LYS A 91 -5.22 36.47 10.24
N PRO A 92 -5.90 35.87 11.23
CA PRO A 92 -6.96 34.89 11.00
C PRO A 92 -8.27 35.62 10.65
N VAL A 93 -8.89 35.29 9.52
CA VAL A 93 -10.26 35.73 9.22
C VAL A 93 -11.19 34.55 9.31
N ALA A 94 -12.05 34.62 10.32
CA ALA A 94 -13.07 33.66 10.63
C ALA A 94 -14.29 33.78 9.69
N VAL A 95 -15.04 32.67 9.65
CA VAL A 95 -16.48 32.54 9.36
C VAL A 95 -16.93 32.54 7.89
N LYS A 96 -17.33 31.34 7.42
CA LYS A 96 -18.73 31.14 7.00
C LYS A 96 -19.16 29.67 7.10
N ALA A 97 -19.79 29.37 8.23
CA ALA A 97 -20.78 28.31 8.32
C ALA A 97 -21.96 28.66 7.40
N LYS A 98 -22.39 27.70 6.57
CA LYS A 98 -23.74 27.69 6.00
C LYS A 98 -24.17 26.26 5.66
N ALA A 99 -24.68 25.56 6.66
CA ALA A 99 -25.83 24.67 6.44
C ALA A 99 -27.09 25.56 6.41
N PRO A 100 -28.11 25.21 5.60
CA PRO A 100 -29.26 24.61 6.24
C PRO A 100 -29.85 23.41 5.48
N ALA A 101 -30.29 22.47 6.32
CA ALA A 101 -31.35 21.48 6.21
C ALA A 101 -32.21 21.44 4.93
N ARG A 102 -32.43 20.21 4.43
CA ARG A 102 -33.77 19.77 4.04
C ARG A 102 -33.99 18.26 4.21
N SER A 103 -34.85 17.97 5.19
CA SER A 103 -35.86 16.90 5.27
C SER A 103 -35.44 15.45 5.57
N GLU A 104 -35.70 15.09 6.84
CA GLU A 104 -36.34 13.83 7.22
C GLU A 104 -37.46 13.42 6.25
N ALA A 105 -37.45 12.15 5.85
CA ALA A 105 -38.66 11.37 5.64
C ALA A 105 -38.41 9.98 6.24
N ALA A 106 -39.16 9.72 7.31
CA ALA A 106 -39.13 8.55 8.15
C ALA A 106 -39.78 7.30 7.50
N LYS A 107 -39.61 6.18 8.23
CA LYS A 107 -40.25 4.85 8.16
C LYS A 107 -39.53 3.81 7.28
N LYS A 108 -39.30 2.58 7.73
CA LYS A 108 -39.47 1.84 9.00
C LYS A 108 -38.82 0.45 8.74
N PRO A 109 -38.25 -0.24 9.75
CA PRO A 109 -37.58 -1.53 9.56
C PRO A 109 -38.55 -2.71 9.39
N ALA A 110 -38.15 -3.69 8.59
CA ALA A 110 -38.62 -5.08 8.64
C ALA A 110 -37.37 -5.95 8.42
N ALA A 111 -36.79 -6.58 9.44
CA ALA A 111 -37.25 -7.80 10.11
C ALA A 111 -37.32 -9.02 9.17
N ALA A 112 -36.27 -9.85 9.21
CA ALA A 112 -36.25 -11.32 9.10
C ALA A 112 -34.78 -11.73 8.85
N ALA A 113 -33.99 -12.17 9.83
CA ALA A 113 -34.06 -13.47 10.50
C ALA A 113 -34.12 -14.66 9.52
N LYS A 114 -33.15 -15.57 9.72
CA LYS A 114 -33.05 -16.96 9.21
C LYS A 114 -32.45 -17.08 7.80
N ALA A 115 -31.51 -17.96 7.47
CA ALA A 115 -30.95 -19.12 8.16
C ALA A 115 -29.61 -19.50 7.50
N SER A 116 -28.73 -20.15 8.28
CA SER A 116 -27.74 -21.09 7.74
C SER A 116 -28.41 -22.11 6.80
N PRO A 117 -27.65 -22.63 5.82
CA PRO A 117 -27.29 -24.04 5.97
C PRO A 117 -25.83 -24.33 5.57
N ALA A 118 -25.05 -24.80 6.55
CA ALA A 118 -24.30 -26.05 6.37
C ALA A 118 -25.18 -27.19 6.93
N PRO A 119 -24.92 -28.50 6.71
CA PRO A 119 -23.82 -29.16 6.00
C PRO A 119 -24.30 -30.32 5.07
N LYS A 120 -23.36 -31.07 4.47
CA LYS A 120 -23.22 -32.55 4.51
C LYS A 120 -22.22 -33.00 3.42
N THR A 121 -21.05 -33.58 3.74
CA THR A 121 -20.80 -35.03 4.01
C THR A 121 -21.45 -35.91 2.93
N GLU A 122 -20.82 -36.78 2.16
CA GLU A 122 -19.54 -37.52 2.12
C GLU A 122 -19.38 -37.96 0.63
N LYS A 123 -18.22 -38.38 0.12
CA LYS A 123 -17.75 -39.79 0.16
C LYS A 123 -16.41 -39.95 -0.58
N PRO A 124 -15.72 -41.09 -0.41
CA PRO A 124 -14.27 -41.17 -0.31
C PRO A 124 -13.58 -41.59 -1.61
N SER A 125 -12.25 -41.50 -1.54
CA SER A 125 -11.19 -42.12 -2.35
C SER A 125 -11.57 -43.46 -3.01
N PRO A 126 -10.88 -43.83 -4.11
CA PRO A 126 -10.04 -45.01 -3.94
C PRO A 126 -8.57 -44.80 -4.26
N LYS A 127 -7.82 -45.63 -3.53
CA LYS A 127 -6.39 -45.76 -3.38
C LYS A 127 -5.89 -46.87 -4.32
N GLY A 128 -4.68 -46.73 -4.85
CA GLY A 128 -3.94 -47.79 -5.56
C GLY A 128 -4.13 -47.75 -7.08
N LYS A 129 -3.07 -47.74 -7.88
CA LYS A 129 -2.06 -48.80 -7.93
C LYS A 129 -0.75 -48.27 -8.55
N LYS A 130 0.36 -48.40 -7.82
CA LYS A 130 1.64 -48.80 -8.43
C LYS A 130 1.46 -50.23 -8.97
N PRO A 131 2.11 -50.56 -10.08
CA PRO A 131 3.04 -51.69 -9.99
C PRO A 131 4.46 -51.29 -10.40
N ALA A 132 5.41 -51.94 -9.74
CA ALA A 132 6.81 -52.01 -10.12
C ALA A 132 6.98 -53.09 -11.21
N ALA A 133 7.87 -52.82 -12.17
CA ALA A 133 8.79 -53.74 -12.82
C ALA A 133 9.78 -52.90 -13.63
#